data_AF-A0A3C0VQW9-F1
#
_entry.id   AF-A0A3C0VQW9-F1
#
_cell.length_a   1.000
_cell.length_b   1.000
_cell.length_c   1.000
_cell.angle_alpha   90.00
_cell.angle_beta   90.00
_cell.angle_gamma   90.00
#
_symmetry.space_group_name_H-M   'P 1'
#
loop_
_entity.id
_entity.type
_entity.pdbx_description
1 polymer ?
#
loop_
_entity_poly.entity_id
_entity_poly.type
_entity_poly.pdbx_seq_one_letter_code
_entity_poly.pdbx_strand_id
1 'polypeptide(L)'
;AAWNMVAISQYILGIAADFDGLRIDPSIPAAWDGLKAKREFRGATYDIKVSNPNHVCKGIKSVTVDGNAIEGNILPAFGDGKTHSVEVVMG
;
A
#
# COMPACT_ATOMS: atom_id res chain seq x y z
N ALA A 1 18.99 -7.31 -12.12
CA ALA A 1 18.01 -7.81 -11.13
C ALA A 1 17.40 -6.71 -10.25
N ALA A 2 18.17 -5.71 -9.79
CA ALA A 2 17.67 -4.64 -8.91
C ALA A 2 16.49 -3.81 -9.48
N TRP A 3 16.52 -3.46 -10.77
CA TRP A 3 15.48 -2.64 -11.39
C TRP A 3 14.11 -3.33 -11.51
N ASN A 4 14.07 -4.65 -11.72
CA ASN A 4 12.80 -5.39 -11.72
C ASN A 4 12.15 -5.44 -10.33
N MET A 5 12.96 -5.55 -9.27
CA MET A 5 12.47 -5.48 -7.90
C MET A 5 11.83 -4.11 -7.61
N VAL A 6 12.46 -3.01 -8.04
CA VAL A 6 11.94 -1.65 -7.89
C VAL A 6 10.65 -1.45 -8.68
N ALA A 7 10.64 -1.84 -9.96
CA ALA A 7 9.45 -1.72 -10.81
C ALA A 7 8.25 -2.48 -10.22
N ILE A 8 8.46 -3.74 -9.82
CA ILE A 8 7.37 -4.57 -9.29
C ILE A 8 6.92 -4.09 -7.91
N SER A 9 7.84 -3.82 -6.98
CA SER A 9 7.47 -3.46 -5.60
C SER A 9 6.96 -2.03 -5.43
N GLN A 10 7.58 -1.05 -6.10
CA GLN A 10 7.30 0.37 -5.86
C GLN A 10 6.30 0.95 -6.86
N TYR A 11 6.26 0.43 -8.09
CA TYR A 11 5.42 1.01 -9.15
C TYR A 11 4.22 0.14 -9.52
N ILE A 12 4.37 -1.19 -9.58
CA ILE A 12 3.24 -2.09 -9.85
C ILE A 12 2.42 -2.31 -8.58
N LEU A 13 3.06 -2.78 -7.50
CA LEU A 13 2.40 -2.92 -6.19
C LEU A 13 2.15 -1.55 -5.53
N GLY A 14 2.89 -0.52 -5.94
CA GLY A 14 2.69 0.85 -5.44
C GLY A 14 3.20 1.11 -4.04
N ILE A 15 3.99 0.20 -3.45
CA ILE A 15 4.44 0.30 -2.05
C ILE A 15 5.83 0.94 -2.05
N ALA A 16 5.87 2.25 -1.83
CA ALA A 16 7.09 3.05 -1.88
C ALA A 16 7.35 3.72 -0.53
N ALA A 17 8.59 3.65 -0.04
CA ALA A 17 9.02 4.45 1.09
C ALA A 17 9.08 5.92 0.67
N ASP A 18 8.49 6.81 1.45
CA ASP A 18 8.50 8.26 1.29
C ASP A 18 9.17 8.91 2.51
N PHE A 19 9.46 10.21 2.43
CA PHE A 19 10.09 10.94 3.54
C PHE A 19 9.14 11.01 4.75
N ASP A 20 7.87 11.29 4.50
CA ASP A 20 6.82 11.45 5.52
C ASP A 20 6.19 10.13 5.96
N GLY A 21 6.41 9.02 5.23
CA GLY A 21 5.75 7.77 5.55
C GLY A 21 5.91 6.66 4.51
N LEU A 22 4.99 5.69 4.54
CA LEU A 22 4.92 4.64 3.53
C LEU A 22 3.82 4.99 2.52
N ARG A 23 4.20 5.36 1.30
CA ARG A 23 3.25 5.67 0.23
C ARG A 23 2.70 4.38 -0.37
N ILE A 24 1.39 4.36 -0.57
CA ILE A 24 0.66 3.33 -1.29
C ILE A 24 0.04 3.98 -2.53
N ASP A 25 0.38 3.51 -3.72
CA ASP A 25 -0.23 3.94 -4.99
C ASP A 25 -0.22 2.77 -6.00
N PRO A 26 -1.04 1.73 -5.79
CA PRO A 26 -1.02 0.52 -6.60
C PRO A 26 -1.47 0.85 -8.02
N SER A 27 -0.69 0.37 -8.99
CA SER A 27 -1.00 0.47 -10.42
C SER A 27 -1.08 -0.94 -11.01
N ILE A 28 -2.06 -1.70 -10.52
CA ILE A 28 -2.27 -3.10 -10.88
C ILE A 28 -3.19 -3.26 -12.10
N PRO A 29 -3.10 -4.37 -12.84
CA PRO A 29 -4.03 -4.66 -13.92
C PRO A 29 -5.48 -4.66 -13.42
N ALA A 30 -6.39 -4.08 -14.21
CA ALA A 30 -7.83 -4.09 -13.95
C ALA A 30 -8.37 -5.50 -13.65
N ALA A 31 -7.80 -6.55 -14.26
CA ALA A 31 -8.24 -7.93 -14.05
C ALA A 31 -8.00 -8.47 -12.63
N TRP A 32 -7.26 -7.77 -11.77
CA TRP A 32 -6.98 -8.22 -10.41
C TRP A 32 -8.03 -7.69 -9.44
N ASP A 33 -8.61 -8.57 -8.62
CA ASP A 33 -9.54 -8.21 -7.54
C ASP A 33 -8.84 -7.45 -6.40
N GLY A 34 -7.51 -7.49 -6.35
CA GLY A 34 -6.70 -6.90 -5.30
C GLY A 34 -5.40 -7.66 -5.07
N LEU A 35 -4.69 -7.30 -4.02
CA LEU A 35 -3.46 -7.97 -3.60
C LEU A 35 -3.26 -7.87 -2.09
N LYS A 36 -2.39 -8.73 -1.56
CA LYS A 36 -1.90 -8.65 -0.19
C LYS A 36 -0.39 -8.56 -0.19
N ALA A 37 0.16 -7.65 0.58
CA ALA A 37 1.59 -7.46 0.73
C ALA A 37 1.92 -7.17 2.19
N LYS A 38 3.05 -7.70 2.68
CA LYS A 38 3.59 -7.31 3.98
C LYS A 38 4.86 -6.50 3.75
N ARG A 39 4.96 -5.34 4.39
CA ARG A 39 6.13 -4.46 4.28
C ARG A 39 6.60 -4.06 5.67
N GLU A 40 7.84 -4.39 6.00
CA GLU A 40 8.51 -3.80 7.14
C GLU A 40 9.05 -2.42 6.75
N PHE A 41 8.73 -1.39 7.53
CA PHE A 41 9.16 -0.02 7.30
C PHE A 41 9.39 0.72 8.61
N ARG A 42 10.59 1.28 8.78
CA ARG A 42 11.00 2.09 9.94
C ARG A 42 10.72 1.43 11.30
N GLY A 43 10.86 0.11 11.41
CA GLY A 43 10.65 -0.62 12.66
C GLY A 43 9.18 -0.95 12.97
N ALA A 44 8.28 -0.85 12.01
CA ALA A 44 6.92 -1.38 12.10
C ALA A 44 6.60 -2.26 10.88
N THR A 45 5.71 -3.23 11.04
CA THR A 45 5.24 -4.11 9.96
C THR A 45 3.87 -3.64 9.47
N TYR A 46 3.71 -3.46 8.17
CA TYR A 46 2.45 -3.05 7.56
C TYR A 46 1.88 -4.24 6.78
N ASP A 47 0.72 -4.75 7.20
CA ASP A 47 -0.04 -5.78 6.51
C ASP A 47 -1.03 -5.11 5.55
N ILE A 48 -0.62 -4.96 4.30
CA ILE A 48 -1.32 -4.19 3.29
C ILE A 48 -2.23 -5.11 2.48
N LYS A 49 -3.52 -4.81 2.52
CA LYS A 49 -4.57 -5.46 1.73
C LYS A 49 -5.19 -4.43 0.80
N VAL A 50 -4.94 -4.59 -0.50
CA VAL A 50 -5.56 -3.78 -1.55
C VAL A 50 -6.74 -4.54 -2.12
N SER A 51 -7.87 -3.87 -2.31
CA SER A 51 -9.07 -4.39 -2.97
C SER A 51 -9.45 -3.49 -4.14
N ASN A 52 -9.75 -4.08 -5.29
CA ASN A 52 -10.08 -3.38 -6.52
C ASN A 52 -11.47 -3.78 -7.05
N PRO A 53 -12.55 -3.42 -6.33
CA PRO A 53 -13.91 -3.82 -6.72
C PRO A 53 -14.36 -3.20 -8.05
N ASN A 54 -13.77 -2.06 -8.43
CA ASN A 54 -14.11 -1.34 -9.65
C ASN A 54 -13.24 -1.74 -10.85
N HIS A 55 -12.33 -2.71 -10.68
CA HIS A 55 -11.39 -3.14 -11.71
C HIS A 55 -10.67 -1.95 -12.40
N VAL A 56 -10.22 -0.97 -11.61
CA VAL A 56 -9.46 0.18 -12.11
C VAL A 56 -7.97 -0.14 -12.19
N CYS A 57 -7.25 0.50 -13.11
CA CYS A 57 -5.81 0.29 -13.26
C CYS A 57 -4.98 1.13 -12.29
N LYS A 58 -5.55 2.22 -11.75
CA LYS A 58 -4.91 3.16 -10.83
C LYS A 58 -5.98 3.98 -10.11
N GLY A 59 -5.69 4.42 -8.90
CA GLY A 59 -6.56 5.27 -8.10
C GLY A 59 -6.91 4.63 -6.77
N ILE A 60 -6.85 5.42 -5.70
CA ILE A 60 -7.22 4.99 -4.36
C ILE A 60 -8.44 5.79 -3.94
N LYS A 61 -9.49 5.05 -3.56
CA LYS A 61 -10.73 5.62 -3.05
C LYS A 61 -10.65 5.89 -1.55
N SER A 62 -10.04 4.96 -0.80
CA SER A 62 -9.90 5.09 0.65
C SER A 62 -8.75 4.23 1.18
N VAL A 63 -8.08 4.73 2.22
CA VAL A 63 -7.05 4.00 2.98
C VAL A 63 -7.45 3.99 4.45
N THR A 64 -7.34 2.82 5.06
CA THR A 64 -7.64 2.59 6.48
C THR A 64 -6.44 1.93 7.14
N VAL A 65 -6.03 2.42 8.29
CA VAL A 65 -4.90 1.89 9.08
C VAL A 65 -5.39 1.57 10.49
N ASP A 66 -5.30 0.31 10.87
CA ASP A 66 -5.83 -0.23 12.14
C ASP A 66 -7.30 0.15 12.40
N GLY A 67 -8.10 0.17 11.34
CA GLY A 67 -9.51 0.56 11.38
C GLY A 67 -9.78 2.07 11.34
N ASN A 68 -8.74 2.91 11.33
CA ASN A 68 -8.88 4.36 11.19
C ASN A 68 -8.67 4.80 9.75
N ALA A 69 -9.67 5.45 9.15
CA ALA A 69 -9.53 6.04 7.82
C ALA A 69 -8.51 7.19 7.88
N ILE A 70 -7.56 7.20 6.95
CA ILE A 70 -6.60 8.29 6.78
C ILE A 70 -6.90 9.04 5.49
N GLU A 71 -6.64 10.34 5.49
CA GLU A 71 -6.69 11.13 4.26
C GLU A 71 -5.39 10.99 3.48
N GLY A 72 -5.52 10.75 2.18
CA GLY A 72 -4.39 10.54 1.29
C GLY A 72 -3.92 9.10 1.23
N ASN A 73 -2.67 8.92 0.82
CA ASN A 73 -2.10 7.63 0.48
C ASN A 73 -0.71 7.38 1.09
N ILE A 74 -0.35 8.17 2.10
CA ILE A 74 0.90 8.06 2.84
C ILE A 74 0.56 7.60 4.25
N LEU A 75 1.02 6.40 4.61
CA LEU A 75 0.86 5.89 5.95
C LEU A 75 1.90 6.49 6.89
N PRO A 76 1.51 6.87 8.12
CA PRO A 76 2.45 7.35 9.10
C PRO A 76 3.48 6.28 9.47
N ALA A 77 4.70 6.70 9.71
CA ALA A 77 5.76 5.83 10.20
C ALA A 77 5.61 5.60 11.71
N PHE A 78 4.96 4.52 12.13
CA PHE A 78 4.71 4.23 13.55
C PHE A 78 5.99 3.93 14.34
N GLY A 79 6.87 3.10 13.79
CA GLY A 79 8.16 2.74 14.42
C GLY A 79 8.07 2.13 15.81
N ASP A 80 6.96 1.48 16.13
CA ASP A 80 6.63 0.96 17.46
C ASP A 80 6.89 -0.55 17.62
N GLY A 81 7.46 -1.21 16.60
CA GLY A 81 7.72 -2.65 16.59
C GLY A 81 6.48 -3.51 16.31
N LYS A 82 5.31 -2.92 16.04
CA LYS A 82 4.06 -3.65 15.90
C LYS A 82 3.68 -3.88 14.44
N THR A 83 2.65 -4.71 14.27
CA THR A 83 2.02 -4.96 12.98
C THR A 83 0.76 -4.13 12.86
N HIS A 84 0.71 -3.26 11.86
CA HIS A 84 -0.43 -2.42 11.51
C HIS A 84 -1.19 -3.03 10.33
N SER A 85 -2.49 -3.15 10.46
CA SER A 85 -3.37 -3.66 9.40
C SER A 85 -3.79 -2.51 8.51
N VAL A 86 -3.52 -2.62 7.21
CA VAL A 86 -3.74 -1.58 6.23
C VAL A 86 -4.70 -2.08 5.18
N GLU A 87 -5.85 -1.42 5.06
CA GLU A 87 -6.86 -1.72 4.03
C GLU A 87 -6.96 -0.58 3.03
N VAL A 88 -6.79 -0.90 1.75
CA VAL A 88 -6.78 0.05 0.65
C VAL A 88 -7.85 -0.38 -0.34
N VAL A 89 -8.77 0.52 -0.64
CA VAL A 89 -9.80 0.29 -1.66
C VAL A 89 -9.48 1.16 -2.86
N MET A 90 -9.28 0.51 -4.01
CA MET A 90 -9.12 1.18 -5.30
C MET A 90 -10.49 1.57 -5.86
N GLY A 91 -10.53 2.69 -6.59
CA GLY A 91 -11.74 3.16 -7.26
C GLY A 91 -11.60 4.54 -7.85
#